data_AF-A0A358ARK5-F1
#
_entry.id   AF-A0A358ARK5-F1
#
_cell.length_a   1.000
_cell.length_b   1.000
_cell.length_c   1.000
_cell.angle_alpha   90.00
_cell.angle_beta   90.00
_cell.angle_gamma   90.00
#
_symmetry.space_group_name_H-M   'P 1'
#
loop_
_entity.id
_entity.type
_entity.pdbx_description
1 polymer ?
#
loop_
_entity_poly.entity_id
_entity_poly.type
_entity_poly.pdbx_seq_one_letter_code
_entity_poly.pdbx_strand_id
1 'polypeptide(L)'
;MAFSEKEIGAYYRALNRDAGEAGDVFAYTNGLAIFVNALAQGPAILSRKYGMRVLDRYLRKYLWDEWDEERRAFMMASAAVDEMPITLCEKITGRADAGALLETLRADNVFVARVEDGVYRYHHLFLDFLRAQPEYERMDKTKGWRAAAEYYLDAKEYFVARSYAYRSGHIKTILSCLYALLQNRGISLDDHFEIESILSTPEMEALCERYPVLYISRAWVAFMHGDAAAFERHVDKLKSNLPMILLKYPRFAETLLMMIVLDYRTPFATQIKQAGKLPPIKFAGEELRATTLSIQMPFMHRSCRDFYELADTRLHDGLKKTFGKLLKSHYEMIM
;
A
#
# COMPACT_ATOMS: atom_id res chain seq x y z
N MET A 1 -14.02 -26.52 9.10
CA MET A 1 -14.61 -26.62 10.47
C MET A 1 -13.80 -25.71 11.38
N ALA A 2 -14.43 -24.72 12.01
CA ALA A 2 -13.75 -23.74 12.86
C ALA A 2 -14.30 -23.83 14.29
N PHE A 3 -13.40 -23.87 15.27
CA PHE A 3 -13.71 -23.81 16.68
C PHE A 3 -14.02 -22.37 17.09
N SER A 4 -15.04 -22.19 17.91
CA SER A 4 -15.23 -20.99 18.71
C SER A 4 -14.18 -20.88 19.82
N GLU A 5 -13.97 -19.69 20.35
CA GLU A 5 -13.08 -19.45 21.49
C GLU A 5 -13.39 -20.37 22.68
N LYS A 6 -14.69 -20.60 22.96
CA LYS A 6 -15.13 -21.50 24.03
C LYS A 6 -14.71 -22.96 23.77
N GLU A 7 -14.81 -23.42 22.52
CA GLU A 7 -14.40 -24.77 22.13
C GLU A 7 -12.87 -24.93 22.16
N ILE A 8 -12.12 -23.89 21.79
CA ILE A 8 -10.65 -23.88 21.93
C ILE A 8 -10.27 -24.00 23.41
N GLY A 9 -10.92 -23.24 24.29
CA GLY A 9 -10.69 -23.34 25.73
C GLY A 9 -11.00 -24.72 26.29
N ALA A 10 -12.09 -25.36 25.84
CA ALA A 10 -12.42 -26.74 26.22
C ALA A 10 -11.38 -27.75 25.70
N TYR A 11 -10.94 -27.58 24.45
CA TYR A 11 -9.91 -28.41 23.83
C TYR A 11 -8.55 -28.30 24.53
N TYR A 12 -8.13 -27.08 24.88
CA TYR A 12 -6.88 -26.84 25.61
C TYR A 12 -6.92 -27.45 27.02
N ARG A 13 -8.04 -27.36 27.74
CA ARG A 13 -8.21 -28.06 29.03
C ARG A 13 -8.07 -29.57 28.89
N ALA A 14 -8.64 -30.17 27.84
CA ALA A 14 -8.52 -31.60 27.60
C ALA A 14 -7.07 -32.05 27.32
N LEU A 15 -6.22 -31.12 26.85
CA LEU A 15 -4.79 -31.34 26.63
C LEU A 15 -3.91 -30.92 27.81
N ASN A 16 -4.49 -30.62 28.98
CA ASN A 16 -3.80 -30.08 30.16
C ASN A 16 -3.03 -28.77 29.87
N ARG A 17 -3.57 -27.92 28.99
CA ARG A 17 -3.05 -26.58 28.68
C ARG A 17 -3.90 -25.49 29.33
N ASP A 18 -3.33 -24.29 29.45
CA ASP A 18 -4.02 -23.13 29.98
C ASP A 18 -5.16 -22.70 29.03
N ALA A 19 -6.39 -22.66 29.56
CA ALA A 19 -7.56 -22.19 28.83
C ALA A 19 -7.56 -20.67 28.64
N GLY A 20 -6.75 -19.93 29.41
CA GLY A 20 -6.55 -18.49 29.26
C GLY A 20 -5.95 -18.11 27.90
N GLU A 21 -5.24 -19.03 27.23
CA GLU A 21 -4.68 -18.83 25.88
C GLU A 21 -5.74 -18.85 24.76
N ALA A 22 -6.99 -19.26 25.05
CA ALA A 22 -8.00 -19.52 24.02
C ALA A 22 -8.34 -18.29 23.17
N GLY A 23 -8.40 -17.10 23.78
CA GLY A 23 -8.67 -15.85 23.06
C GLY A 23 -7.55 -15.49 22.09
N ASP A 24 -6.29 -15.58 22.53
CA ASP A 24 -5.13 -15.31 21.68
C ASP A 24 -4.99 -16.34 20.55
N VAL A 25 -5.25 -17.62 20.85
CA VAL A 25 -5.25 -18.70 19.86
C VAL A 25 -6.38 -18.52 18.86
N PHE A 26 -7.58 -18.15 19.30
CA PHE A 26 -8.71 -17.85 18.41
C PHE A 26 -8.38 -16.67 17.50
N ALA A 27 -7.92 -15.55 18.07
CA ALA A 27 -7.56 -14.33 17.32
C ALA A 27 -6.46 -14.60 16.28
N TYR A 28 -5.54 -15.52 16.58
CA TYR A 28 -4.45 -15.86 15.67
C TYR A 28 -4.88 -16.84 14.57
N THR A 29 -5.68 -17.85 14.90
CA THR A 29 -6.03 -18.97 14.01
C THR A 29 -7.40 -18.86 13.33
N ASN A 30 -8.21 -17.86 13.71
CA ASN A 30 -9.64 -17.76 13.38
C ASN A 30 -10.42 -19.06 13.68
N GLY A 31 -9.96 -19.81 14.68
CA GLY A 31 -10.59 -21.07 15.09
C GLY A 31 -10.28 -22.27 14.21
N LEU A 32 -9.41 -22.16 13.20
CA LEU A 32 -9.18 -23.27 12.28
C LEU A 32 -8.56 -24.48 13.01
N ALA A 33 -9.28 -25.60 13.05
CA ALA A 33 -8.96 -26.74 13.92
C ALA A 33 -7.53 -27.28 13.77
N ILE A 34 -7.01 -27.31 12.54
CA ILE A 34 -5.64 -27.75 12.27
C ILE A 34 -4.58 -26.79 12.82
N PHE A 35 -4.84 -25.48 12.82
CA PHE A 35 -3.95 -24.47 13.40
C PHE A 35 -4.03 -24.45 14.92
N VAL A 36 -5.25 -24.59 15.48
CA VAL A 36 -5.45 -24.77 16.92
C VAL A 36 -4.68 -26.00 17.42
N ASN A 37 -4.78 -27.14 16.72
CA ASN A 37 -4.03 -28.35 17.07
C ASN A 37 -2.52 -28.17 16.89
N ALA A 38 -2.06 -27.53 15.82
CA ALA A 38 -0.64 -27.26 15.60
C ALA A 38 -0.04 -26.42 16.75
N LEU A 39 -0.73 -25.38 17.21
CA LEU A 39 -0.30 -24.57 18.35
C LEU A 39 -0.38 -25.33 19.66
N ALA A 40 -1.39 -26.18 19.84
CA ALA A 40 -1.54 -27.03 21.01
C ALA A 40 -0.38 -28.04 21.18
N GLN A 41 0.28 -28.44 20.09
CA GLN A 41 1.48 -29.29 20.12
C GLN A 41 2.80 -28.52 20.32
N GLY A 42 2.77 -27.18 20.26
CA GLY A 42 3.91 -26.32 20.59
C GLY A 42 4.02 -26.01 22.09
N PRO A 43 5.12 -25.38 22.55
CA PRO A 43 5.28 -24.98 23.95
C PRO A 43 4.25 -23.92 24.40
N ALA A 44 4.04 -23.84 25.71
CA ALA A 44 2.99 -23.04 26.36
C ALA A 44 3.11 -21.51 26.17
N ILE A 45 4.28 -20.97 25.83
CA ILE A 45 4.49 -19.51 25.73
C ILE A 45 4.47 -19.08 24.27
N LEU A 46 3.29 -18.67 23.79
CA LEU A 46 3.13 -18.15 22.43
C LEU A 46 3.58 -16.69 22.34
N SER A 47 4.87 -16.45 22.10
CA SER A 47 5.20 -15.24 21.34
C SER A 47 4.71 -15.44 19.90
N ARG A 48 4.17 -14.39 19.27
CA ARG A 48 3.69 -14.43 17.85
C ARG A 48 4.71 -15.07 16.90
N LYS A 49 5.99 -14.79 17.12
CA LYS A 49 7.13 -15.33 16.35
C LYS A 49 7.32 -16.84 16.56
N TYR A 50 7.05 -17.36 17.75
CA TYR A 50 7.16 -18.79 18.03
C TYR A 50 5.98 -19.58 17.46
N GLY A 51 4.76 -19.04 17.57
CA GLY A 51 3.55 -19.62 16.97
C GLY A 51 3.68 -19.82 15.46
N MET A 52 4.21 -18.84 14.73
CA MET A 52 4.53 -18.98 13.30
C MET A 52 5.46 -20.16 13.01
N ARG A 53 6.56 -20.30 13.76
CA ARG A 53 7.55 -21.36 13.51
C ARG A 53 7.01 -22.77 13.75
N VAL A 54 6.12 -22.92 14.74
CA VAL A 54 5.43 -24.19 15.01
C VAL A 54 4.48 -24.51 13.86
N LEU A 55 3.72 -23.51 13.41
CA LEU A 55 2.80 -23.64 12.30
C LEU A 55 3.51 -23.98 10.99
N ASP A 56 4.60 -23.28 10.67
CA ASP A 56 5.39 -23.51 9.45
C ASP A 56 5.91 -24.94 9.41
N ARG A 57 6.44 -25.44 10.53
CA ARG A 57 6.93 -26.83 10.62
C ARG A 57 5.80 -27.83 10.42
N TYR A 58 4.64 -27.55 11.02
CA TYR A 58 3.46 -28.43 10.90
C TYR A 58 2.95 -28.46 9.46
N LEU A 59 2.68 -27.29 8.87
CA LEU A 59 2.25 -27.14 7.48
C LEU A 59 3.25 -27.80 6.52
N ARG A 60 4.55 -27.62 6.77
CA ARG A 60 5.59 -28.21 5.94
C ARG A 60 5.55 -29.73 5.98
N LYS A 61 5.61 -30.29 7.20
CA LYS A 61 5.72 -31.74 7.43
C LYS A 61 4.49 -32.52 6.97
N TYR A 62 3.29 -31.98 7.20
CA TYR A 62 2.06 -32.76 7.02
C TYR A 62 1.25 -32.39 5.77
N LEU A 63 1.57 -31.28 5.10
CA LEU A 63 0.81 -30.82 3.94
C LEU A 63 1.72 -30.48 2.75
N TRP A 64 2.69 -29.58 2.97
CA TRP A 64 3.52 -29.06 1.88
C TRP A 64 4.39 -30.12 1.21
N ASP A 65 5.07 -30.96 1.98
CA ASP A 65 5.99 -31.96 1.43
C ASP A 65 5.22 -33.13 0.76
N GLU A 66 3.94 -33.33 1.10
CA GLU A 66 3.05 -34.34 0.51
C GLU A 66 2.38 -33.87 -0.80
N TRP A 67 2.28 -32.56 -1.04
CA TRP A 67 1.72 -32.04 -2.28
C TRP A 67 2.71 -32.12 -3.44
N ASP A 68 2.19 -32.47 -4.61
CA ASP A 68 2.97 -32.49 -5.84
C ASP A 68 3.48 -31.08 -6.21
N GLU A 69 4.50 -31.07 -7.09
CA GLU A 69 5.17 -29.83 -7.50
C GLU A 69 4.23 -28.87 -8.23
N GLU A 70 3.28 -29.37 -9.01
CA GLU A 70 2.34 -28.56 -9.79
C GLU A 70 1.37 -27.81 -8.88
N ARG A 71 0.80 -28.51 -7.89
CA ARG A 71 -0.08 -27.95 -6.87
C ARG A 71 0.63 -26.89 -6.04
N ARG A 72 1.87 -27.17 -5.60
CA ARG A 72 2.68 -26.19 -4.87
C ARG A 72 3.00 -24.96 -5.70
N ALA A 73 3.41 -25.15 -6.96
CA ALA A 73 3.71 -24.05 -7.87
C ALA A 73 2.50 -23.14 -8.10
N PHE A 74 1.31 -23.73 -8.28
CA PHE A 74 0.07 -22.97 -8.40
C PHE A 74 -0.24 -22.13 -7.15
N MET A 75 -0.16 -22.73 -5.96
CA MET A 75 -0.43 -22.01 -4.71
C MET A 75 0.58 -20.89 -4.45
N MET A 76 1.87 -21.10 -4.75
CA MET A 76 2.89 -20.05 -4.64
C MET A 76 2.67 -18.91 -5.63
N ALA A 77 2.37 -19.22 -6.89
CA ALA A 77 2.14 -18.20 -7.90
C ALA A 77 0.91 -17.35 -7.55
N SER A 78 -0.18 -17.99 -7.14
CA SER A 78 -1.43 -17.30 -6.75
C SER A 78 -1.31 -16.53 -5.43
N ALA A 79 -0.39 -16.90 -4.53
CA ALA A 79 -0.07 -16.15 -3.31
C ALA A 79 0.53 -14.76 -3.55
N ALA A 80 0.83 -14.39 -4.82
CA ALA A 80 1.28 -13.05 -5.18
C ALA A 80 0.25 -11.94 -4.88
N VAL A 81 -1.03 -12.30 -4.75
CA VAL A 81 -2.13 -11.40 -4.41
C VAL A 81 -2.89 -11.89 -3.18
N ASP A 82 -3.50 -10.96 -2.44
CA ASP A 82 -4.28 -11.29 -1.24
C ASP A 82 -5.67 -11.84 -1.60
N GLU A 83 -6.30 -11.28 -2.63
CA GLU A 83 -7.53 -11.79 -3.22
C GLU A 83 -7.29 -12.28 -4.64
N MET A 84 -7.92 -13.41 -4.95
CA MET A 84 -7.77 -14.14 -6.22
C MET A 84 -9.11 -14.17 -6.97
N PRO A 85 -9.54 -13.07 -7.59
CA PRO A 85 -10.51 -13.13 -8.67
C PRO A 85 -10.01 -14.10 -9.74
N ILE A 86 -10.88 -14.99 -10.24
CA ILE A 86 -10.49 -16.05 -11.20
C ILE A 86 -9.68 -15.46 -12.36
N THR A 87 -10.19 -14.41 -13.01
CA THR A 87 -9.52 -13.77 -14.16
C THR A 87 -8.15 -13.19 -13.84
N LEU A 88 -7.93 -12.75 -12.60
CA LEU A 88 -6.63 -12.27 -12.14
C LEU A 88 -5.70 -13.45 -11.83
N CYS A 89 -6.22 -14.49 -11.17
CA CYS A 89 -5.47 -15.70 -10.86
C CYS A 89 -4.97 -16.38 -12.14
N GLU A 90 -5.80 -16.49 -13.17
CA GLU A 90 -5.43 -17.01 -14.50
C GLU A 90 -4.26 -16.23 -15.10
N LYS A 91 -4.30 -14.89 -15.02
CA LYS A 91 -3.22 -14.02 -15.53
C LYS A 91 -1.92 -14.17 -14.75
N ILE A 92 -2.00 -14.29 -13.42
CA ILE A 92 -0.81 -14.38 -12.55
C ILE A 92 -0.16 -15.76 -12.66
N THR A 93 -0.98 -16.81 -12.71
CA THR A 93 -0.50 -18.20 -12.75
C THR A 93 -0.21 -18.68 -14.17
N GLY A 94 -0.73 -18.00 -15.20
CA GLY A 94 -0.65 -18.42 -16.60
C GLY A 94 -1.56 -19.60 -16.94
N ARG A 95 -2.50 -19.94 -16.06
CA ARG A 95 -3.33 -21.14 -16.15
C ARG A 95 -4.79 -20.79 -16.35
N ALA A 96 -5.39 -21.24 -17.47
CA ALA A 96 -6.80 -21.03 -17.76
C ALA A 96 -7.74 -21.89 -16.88
N ASP A 97 -7.22 -22.95 -16.24
CA ASP A 97 -7.95 -23.81 -15.31
C ASP A 97 -7.89 -23.33 -13.84
N ALA A 98 -7.36 -22.12 -13.59
CA ALA A 98 -7.16 -21.60 -12.23
C ALA A 98 -8.44 -21.57 -11.38
N GLY A 99 -9.60 -21.28 -11.98
CA GLY A 99 -10.89 -21.34 -11.28
C GLY A 99 -11.26 -22.75 -10.79
N ALA A 100 -11.05 -23.77 -11.63
CA ALA A 100 -11.31 -25.16 -11.26
C ALA A 100 -10.33 -25.66 -10.19
N LEU A 101 -9.08 -25.23 -10.26
CA LEU A 101 -8.07 -25.51 -9.24
C LEU A 101 -8.42 -24.87 -7.90
N LEU A 102 -8.81 -23.59 -7.88
CA LEU A 102 -9.24 -22.90 -6.66
C LEU A 102 -10.46 -23.58 -6.02
N GLU A 103 -11.42 -24.02 -6.83
CA GLU A 103 -12.58 -24.76 -6.32
C GLU A 103 -12.21 -26.14 -5.79
N THR A 104 -11.29 -26.84 -6.44
CA THR A 104 -10.75 -28.11 -5.94
C THR A 104 -10.01 -27.92 -4.61
N LEU A 105 -9.15 -26.90 -4.51
CA LEU A 105 -8.46 -26.54 -3.26
C LEU A 105 -9.45 -26.21 -2.15
N ARG A 106 -10.54 -25.50 -2.47
CA ARG A 106 -11.61 -25.18 -1.52
C ARG A 106 -12.34 -26.45 -1.06
N ALA A 107 -12.69 -27.36 -1.99
CA ALA A 107 -13.37 -28.61 -1.70
C ALA A 107 -12.50 -29.56 -0.85
N ASP A 108 -11.19 -29.59 -1.12
CA ASP A 108 -10.18 -30.31 -0.34
C ASP A 108 -9.88 -29.67 1.03
N ASN A 109 -10.55 -28.56 1.37
CA ASN A 109 -10.32 -27.77 2.59
C ASN A 109 -8.88 -27.25 2.74
N VAL A 110 -8.18 -26.95 1.63
CA VAL A 110 -6.82 -26.40 1.61
C VAL A 110 -6.82 -24.90 1.86
N PHE A 111 -7.27 -24.49 3.05
CA PHE A 111 -7.16 -23.11 3.55
C PHE A 111 -7.60 -21.99 2.59
N VAL A 112 -8.47 -22.32 1.63
CA VAL A 112 -9.02 -21.39 0.65
C VAL A 112 -10.49 -21.20 0.98
N ALA A 113 -10.92 -19.95 1.05
CA ALA A 113 -12.32 -19.57 1.16
C ALA A 113 -12.76 -18.82 -0.10
N ARG A 114 -14.03 -19.01 -0.47
CA ARG A 114 -14.70 -18.15 -1.45
C ARG A 114 -15.30 -16.97 -0.69
N VAL A 115 -14.84 -15.76 -0.99
CA VAL A 115 -15.32 -14.54 -0.31
C VAL A 115 -16.54 -13.97 -1.02
N GLU A 116 -16.54 -14.03 -2.34
CA GLU A 116 -17.65 -13.63 -3.22
C GLU A 116 -17.68 -14.52 -4.46
N ASP A 117 -18.65 -14.30 -5.35
CA ASP A 117 -18.75 -15.08 -6.56
C ASP A 117 -17.52 -14.88 -7.47
N GLY A 118 -16.72 -15.94 -7.63
CA GLY A 118 -15.52 -15.92 -8.47
C GLY A 118 -14.30 -15.27 -7.81
N VAL A 119 -14.36 -14.96 -6.51
CA VAL A 119 -13.24 -14.40 -5.74
C VAL A 119 -12.87 -15.31 -4.59
N TYR A 120 -11.61 -15.72 -4.56
CA TYR A 120 -11.06 -16.63 -3.56
C TYR A 120 -10.01 -15.93 -2.71
N ARG A 121 -9.87 -16.36 -1.45
CA ARG A 121 -8.87 -15.84 -0.52
C ARG A 121 -8.23 -17.00 0.25
N TYR A 122 -6.91 -17.01 0.33
CA TYR A 122 -6.21 -17.88 1.26
C TYR A 122 -6.41 -17.40 2.69
N HIS A 123 -6.49 -18.32 3.64
CA HIS A 123 -6.39 -17.99 5.04
C HIS A 123 -5.06 -17.27 5.30
N HIS A 124 -5.05 -16.17 6.06
CA HIS A 124 -3.87 -15.30 6.22
C HIS A 124 -2.62 -16.07 6.68
N LEU A 125 -2.76 -16.97 7.66
CA LEU A 125 -1.65 -17.82 8.10
C LEU A 125 -1.09 -18.73 7.01
N PHE A 126 -1.94 -19.25 6.13
CA PHE A 126 -1.49 -20.09 5.01
C PHE A 126 -0.84 -19.23 3.93
N LEU A 127 -1.37 -18.03 3.67
CA LEU A 127 -0.75 -17.07 2.76
C LEU A 127 0.65 -16.65 3.25
N ASP A 128 0.79 -16.36 4.54
CA ASP A 128 2.07 -16.05 5.18
C ASP A 128 3.05 -17.23 5.03
N PHE A 129 2.59 -18.47 5.26
CA PHE A 129 3.37 -19.68 5.05
C PHE A 129 3.85 -19.81 3.59
N LEU A 130 2.97 -19.61 2.60
CA LEU A 130 3.32 -19.66 1.18
C LEU A 130 4.37 -18.59 0.83
N ARG A 131 4.20 -17.36 1.33
CA ARG A 131 5.10 -16.23 1.07
C ARG A 131 6.45 -16.35 1.79
N ALA A 132 6.52 -17.15 2.85
CA ALA A 132 7.76 -17.44 3.58
C ALA A 132 8.62 -18.54 2.92
N GLN A 133 8.12 -19.22 1.88
CA GLN A 133 8.89 -20.27 1.21
C GLN A 133 10.06 -19.68 0.39
N PRO A 134 11.26 -20.29 0.43
CA PRO A 134 12.41 -19.84 -0.37
C PRO A 134 12.13 -19.80 -1.88
N GLU A 135 11.29 -20.69 -2.37
CA GLU A 135 10.86 -20.78 -3.77
C GLU A 135 10.02 -19.55 -4.16
N TYR A 136 9.15 -19.08 -3.26
CA TYR A 136 8.36 -17.88 -3.47
C TYR A 136 9.27 -16.64 -3.54
N GLU A 137 10.27 -16.54 -2.67
CA GLU A 137 11.23 -15.42 -2.69
C GLU A 137 11.95 -15.31 -4.04
N ARG A 138 12.40 -16.44 -4.59
CA ARG A 138 13.09 -16.53 -5.89
C ARG A 138 12.18 -16.30 -7.10
N MET A 139 10.87 -16.45 -6.95
CA MET A 139 9.90 -16.25 -8.03
C MET A 139 9.87 -14.78 -8.49
N ASP A 140 9.89 -14.56 -9.80
CA ASP A 140 9.63 -13.24 -10.38
C ASP A 140 8.13 -12.93 -10.29
N LYS A 141 7.78 -12.10 -9.32
CA LYS A 141 6.41 -11.65 -9.05
C LYS A 141 6.05 -10.38 -9.82
N THR A 142 7.00 -9.74 -10.51
CA THR A 142 6.82 -8.41 -11.10
C THR A 142 5.70 -8.37 -12.13
N LYS A 143 5.61 -9.40 -12.98
CA LYS A 143 4.53 -9.54 -13.97
C LYS A 143 3.17 -9.74 -13.31
N GLY A 144 3.12 -10.57 -12.26
CA GLY A 144 1.89 -10.83 -11.50
C GLY A 144 1.39 -9.56 -10.80
N TRP A 145 2.28 -8.85 -10.11
CA TRP A 145 1.95 -7.57 -9.48
C TRP A 145 1.56 -6.50 -10.49
N ARG A 146 2.18 -6.46 -11.67
CA ARG A 146 1.75 -5.58 -12.75
C ARG A 146 0.32 -5.91 -13.21
N ALA A 147 0.01 -7.18 -13.42
CA ALA A 147 -1.33 -7.62 -13.82
C ALA A 147 -2.38 -7.29 -12.74
N ALA A 148 -2.04 -7.47 -11.47
CA ALA A 148 -2.88 -7.08 -10.34
C ALA A 148 -3.12 -5.56 -10.31
N ALA A 149 -2.07 -4.77 -10.49
CA ALA A 149 -2.20 -3.31 -10.55
C ALA A 149 -3.13 -2.85 -11.67
N GLU A 150 -3.00 -3.44 -12.87
CA GLU A 150 -3.86 -3.14 -14.02
C GLU A 150 -5.32 -3.57 -13.75
N TYR A 151 -5.52 -4.76 -13.19
CA TYR A 151 -6.86 -5.28 -12.83
C TYR A 151 -7.58 -4.37 -11.82
N TYR A 152 -6.92 -4.04 -10.70
CA TYR A 152 -7.52 -3.19 -9.67
C TYR A 152 -7.70 -1.74 -10.14
N LEU A 153 -6.84 -1.27 -11.05
CA LEU A 153 -7.01 0.05 -11.66
C LEU A 153 -8.30 0.12 -12.49
N ASP A 154 -8.58 -0.91 -13.30
CA ASP A 154 -9.82 -1.02 -14.09
C ASP A 154 -11.06 -1.13 -13.18
N ALA A 155 -10.93 -1.83 -12.06
CA ALA A 155 -11.96 -1.91 -11.02
C ALA A 155 -12.14 -0.61 -10.21
N LYS A 156 -11.30 0.42 -10.43
CA LYS A 156 -11.25 1.68 -9.68
C LYS A 156 -10.86 1.53 -8.20
N GLU A 157 -10.27 0.39 -7.84
CA GLU A 157 -9.65 0.13 -6.54
C GLU A 157 -8.25 0.73 -6.50
N TYR A 158 -8.19 2.06 -6.54
CA TYR A 158 -6.96 2.79 -6.85
C TYR A 158 -5.83 2.60 -5.84
N PHE A 159 -6.16 2.40 -4.56
CA PHE A 159 -5.15 2.22 -3.51
C PHE A 159 -4.50 0.83 -3.60
N VAL A 160 -5.31 -0.21 -3.78
CA VAL A 160 -4.85 -1.59 -4.02
C VAL A 160 -4.01 -1.63 -5.30
N ALA A 161 -4.50 -1.00 -6.38
CA ALA A 161 -3.77 -0.88 -7.64
C ALA A 161 -2.38 -0.24 -7.45
N ARG A 162 -2.30 0.85 -6.67
CA ARG A 162 -1.04 1.54 -6.37
C ARG A 162 -0.05 0.64 -5.61
N SER A 163 -0.50 -0.10 -4.61
CA SER A 163 0.38 -1.01 -3.84
C SER A 163 1.06 -2.01 -4.77
N TYR A 164 0.27 -2.72 -5.59
CA TYR A 164 0.80 -3.66 -6.57
C TYR A 164 1.66 -2.98 -7.65
N ALA A 165 1.31 -1.77 -8.07
CA ALA A 165 2.09 -1.03 -9.06
C ALA A 165 3.51 -0.75 -8.53
N TYR A 166 3.65 -0.31 -7.28
CA TYR A 166 4.96 -0.09 -6.66
C TYR A 166 5.74 -1.39 -6.51
N ARG A 167 5.12 -2.46 -6.00
CA ARG A 167 5.74 -3.79 -5.90
C ARG A 167 6.26 -4.28 -7.26
N SER A 168 5.53 -4.00 -8.34
CA SER A 168 5.95 -4.39 -9.69
C SER A 168 7.19 -3.65 -10.22
N GLY A 169 7.53 -2.47 -9.67
CA GLY A 169 8.59 -1.60 -10.19
C GLY A 169 8.34 -1.05 -11.61
N HIS A 170 7.19 -1.36 -12.23
CA HIS A 170 6.92 -0.99 -13.62
C HIS A 170 6.44 0.46 -13.72
N ILE A 171 7.35 1.35 -14.13
CA ILE A 171 7.14 2.81 -14.10
C ILE A 171 5.85 3.27 -14.79
N LYS A 172 5.49 2.71 -15.95
CA LYS A 172 4.27 3.13 -16.66
C LYS A 172 3.01 2.79 -15.87
N THR A 173 2.99 1.64 -15.19
CA THR A 173 1.87 1.20 -14.36
C THR A 173 1.79 2.04 -13.09
N ILE A 174 2.93 2.31 -12.44
CA ILE A 174 3.03 3.21 -11.28
C ILE A 174 2.46 4.59 -11.63
N LEU A 175 2.95 5.22 -12.70
CA LEU A 175 2.49 6.55 -13.10
C LEU A 175 0.99 6.57 -13.48
N SER A 176 0.48 5.50 -14.08
CA SER A 176 -0.94 5.39 -14.43
C SER A 176 -1.81 5.29 -13.18
N CYS A 177 -1.42 4.47 -12.19
CA CYS A 177 -2.13 4.35 -10.92
C CYS A 177 -2.07 5.65 -10.11
N LEU A 178 -0.90 6.29 -10.03
CA LEU A 178 -0.76 7.59 -9.37
C LEU A 178 -1.60 8.67 -10.05
N TYR A 179 -1.63 8.71 -11.38
CA TYR A 179 -2.47 9.64 -12.11
C TYR A 179 -3.96 9.41 -11.84
N ALA A 180 -4.41 8.16 -11.82
CA ALA A 180 -5.80 7.82 -11.53
C ALA A 180 -6.19 8.21 -10.09
N LEU A 181 -5.30 7.99 -9.13
CA LEU A 181 -5.48 8.46 -7.75
C LEU A 181 -5.67 9.97 -7.67
N LEU A 182 -4.89 10.75 -8.43
CA LEU A 182 -5.06 12.21 -8.48
C LEU A 182 -6.41 12.65 -9.07
N GLN A 183 -7.06 11.80 -9.87
CA GLN A 183 -8.40 12.06 -10.38
C GLN A 183 -9.51 11.57 -9.43
N ASN A 184 -9.15 10.75 -8.44
CA ASN A 184 -10.11 10.24 -7.47
C ASN A 184 -10.53 11.35 -6.49
N ARG A 185 -11.83 11.42 -6.22
CA ARG A 185 -12.41 12.36 -5.26
C ARG A 185 -12.58 11.75 -3.86
N GLY A 186 -12.37 10.44 -3.72
CA GLY A 186 -12.47 9.74 -2.44
C GLY A 186 -11.31 10.06 -1.49
N ILE A 187 -11.63 10.25 -0.21
CA ILE A 187 -10.66 10.35 0.88
C ILE A 187 -10.51 8.97 1.54
N SER A 188 -9.28 8.48 1.67
CA SER A 188 -8.98 7.27 2.47
C SER A 188 -7.79 7.55 3.38
N LEU A 189 -7.94 7.21 4.67
CA LEU A 189 -6.91 7.36 5.71
C LEU A 189 -6.15 6.05 5.97
N ASP A 190 -6.66 4.90 5.52
CA ASP A 190 -6.26 3.59 6.05
C ASP A 190 -5.00 3.00 5.37
N ASP A 191 -4.62 3.45 4.18
CA ASP A 191 -3.58 2.79 3.35
C ASP A 191 -2.16 3.40 3.43
N HIS A 192 -1.85 4.15 4.50
CA HIS A 192 -0.55 4.84 4.60
C HIS A 192 0.59 3.95 5.10
N PHE A 193 0.32 3.00 6.00
CA PHE A 193 1.37 2.15 6.59
C PHE A 193 1.89 1.09 5.61
N GLU A 194 1.01 0.46 4.82
CA GLU A 194 1.44 -0.56 3.87
C GLU A 194 2.38 0.05 2.81
N ILE A 195 2.02 1.23 2.30
CA ILE A 195 2.79 1.86 1.24
C ILE A 195 4.15 2.37 1.72
N GLU A 196 4.27 2.80 2.97
CA GLU A 196 5.57 3.19 3.54
C GLU A 196 6.58 2.05 3.51
N SER A 197 6.14 0.84 3.88
CA SER A 197 7.01 -0.34 3.87
C SER A 197 7.56 -0.64 2.47
N ILE A 198 6.71 -0.52 1.45
CA ILE A 198 7.09 -0.72 0.04
C ILE A 198 8.02 0.41 -0.42
N LEU A 199 7.66 1.66 -0.10
CA LEU A 199 8.40 2.83 -0.54
C LEU A 199 9.78 2.92 0.10
N SER A 200 9.98 2.34 1.30
CA SER A 200 11.25 2.43 2.03
C SER A 200 12.31 1.42 1.56
N THR A 201 12.01 0.58 0.58
CA THR A 201 12.95 -0.42 0.04
C THR A 201 14.09 0.21 -0.78
N PRO A 202 15.29 -0.40 -0.80
CA PRO A 202 16.40 0.04 -1.65
C PRO A 202 16.07 0.06 -3.14
N GLU A 203 15.27 -0.91 -3.61
CA GLU A 203 14.80 -0.99 -4.99
C GLU A 203 13.94 0.21 -5.34
N MET A 204 13.09 0.64 -4.42
CA MET A 204 12.28 1.84 -4.61
C MET A 204 13.14 3.11 -4.62
N GLU A 205 14.15 3.20 -3.75
CA GLU A 205 15.08 4.33 -3.77
C GLU A 205 15.78 4.45 -5.12
N ALA A 206 16.33 3.34 -5.64
CA ALA A 206 16.96 3.30 -6.96
C ALA A 206 16.00 3.72 -8.09
N LEU A 207 14.73 3.31 -8.01
CA LEU A 207 13.72 3.71 -9.00
C LEU A 207 13.37 5.21 -8.87
N CYS A 208 13.33 5.77 -7.66
CA CYS A 208 13.10 7.21 -7.44
C CYS A 208 14.26 8.06 -7.97
N GLU A 209 15.51 7.63 -7.80
CA GLU A 209 16.68 8.31 -8.38
C GLU A 209 16.60 8.31 -9.92
N ARG A 210 16.12 7.22 -10.52
CA ARG A 210 15.91 7.13 -11.98
C ARG A 210 14.69 7.94 -12.45
N TYR A 211 13.65 8.03 -11.62
CA TYR A 211 12.40 8.73 -11.92
C TYR A 211 12.02 9.68 -10.76
N PRO A 212 12.65 10.87 -10.67
CA PRO A 212 12.50 11.77 -9.53
C PRO A 212 11.06 12.22 -9.19
N VAL A 213 10.13 12.13 -10.14
CA VAL A 213 8.70 12.38 -9.90
C VAL A 213 8.11 11.48 -8.81
N LEU A 214 8.67 10.28 -8.61
CA LEU A 214 8.20 9.34 -7.59
C LEU A 214 8.50 9.79 -6.15
N TYR A 215 9.44 10.74 -5.96
CA TYR A 215 9.65 11.34 -4.64
C TYR A 215 8.42 12.10 -4.13
N ILE A 216 7.43 12.44 -4.97
CA ILE A 216 6.15 13.01 -4.52
C ILE A 216 5.48 12.09 -3.51
N SER A 217 5.43 10.78 -3.78
CA SER A 217 4.77 9.81 -2.91
C SER A 217 5.56 9.57 -1.63
N ARG A 218 6.90 9.58 -1.70
CA ARG A 218 7.76 9.46 -0.53
C ARG A 218 7.70 10.68 0.38
N ALA A 219 7.75 11.88 -0.20
CA ALA A 219 7.55 13.12 0.54
C ALA A 219 6.17 13.13 1.21
N TRP A 220 5.13 12.71 0.48
CA TRP A 220 3.79 12.63 1.04
C TRP A 220 3.68 11.68 2.24
N VAL A 221 4.23 10.47 2.15
CA VAL A 221 4.23 9.50 3.25
C VAL A 221 5.02 10.02 4.45
N ALA A 222 6.23 10.55 4.22
CA ALA A 222 7.05 11.12 5.29
C ALA A 222 6.34 12.28 6.01
N PHE A 223 5.66 13.14 5.25
CA PHE A 223 4.85 14.22 5.79
C PHE A 223 3.71 13.70 6.67
N MET A 224 2.96 12.70 6.21
CA MET A 224 1.84 12.11 6.95
C MET A 224 2.28 11.42 8.25
N HIS A 225 3.47 10.81 8.26
CA HIS A 225 4.03 10.19 9.46
C HIS A 225 4.80 11.17 10.37
N GLY A 226 4.91 12.44 9.98
CA GLY A 226 5.66 13.43 10.74
C GLY A 226 7.18 13.22 10.72
N ASP A 227 7.72 12.41 9.79
CA ASP A 227 9.15 12.28 9.56
C ASP A 227 9.67 13.49 8.78
N ALA A 228 9.91 14.57 9.53
CA ALA A 228 10.45 15.82 9.03
C ALA A 228 11.74 15.60 8.22
N ALA A 229 12.66 14.77 8.72
CA ALA A 229 13.95 14.56 8.07
C ALA A 229 13.80 13.85 6.71
N ALA A 230 12.94 12.83 6.61
CA ALA A 230 12.65 12.19 5.33
C ALA A 230 11.89 13.12 4.38
N PHE A 231 10.92 13.89 4.88
CA PHE A 231 10.18 14.86 4.08
C PHE A 231 11.12 15.88 3.44
N GLU A 232 12.00 16.49 4.24
CA GLU A 232 13.01 17.44 3.78
C GLU A 232 13.89 16.86 2.67
N ARG A 233 14.46 15.66 2.89
CA ARG A 233 15.30 14.98 1.90
C ARG A 233 14.55 14.75 0.58
N HIS A 234 13.32 14.28 0.65
CA HIS A 234 12.52 13.97 -0.54
C HIS A 234 12.07 15.25 -1.28
N VAL A 235 11.74 16.32 -0.56
CA VAL A 235 11.43 17.62 -1.16
C VAL A 235 12.68 18.23 -1.83
N ASP A 236 13.86 18.08 -1.26
CA ASP A 236 15.10 18.57 -1.87
C ASP A 236 15.41 17.86 -3.20
N LYS A 237 15.13 16.55 -3.27
CA LYS A 237 15.18 15.77 -4.53
C LYS A 237 14.18 16.27 -5.56
N LEU A 238 12.95 16.58 -5.15
CA LEU A 238 11.92 17.16 -6.02
C LEU A 238 12.32 18.53 -6.55
N LYS A 239 12.79 19.43 -5.67
CA LYS A 239 13.23 20.79 -6.02
C LYS A 239 14.41 20.77 -6.99
N SER A 240 15.40 19.91 -6.76
CA SER A 240 16.57 19.80 -7.62
C SER A 240 16.25 19.30 -9.04
N ASN A 241 15.14 18.57 -9.19
CA ASN A 241 14.68 18.00 -10.47
C ASN A 241 13.46 18.72 -11.05
N LEU A 242 13.03 19.83 -10.44
CA LEU A 242 11.74 20.47 -10.68
C LEU A 242 11.48 20.82 -12.17
N PRO A 243 12.41 21.50 -12.89
CA PRO A 243 12.17 21.82 -14.30
C PRO A 243 11.97 20.58 -15.19
N MET A 244 12.75 19.52 -14.94
CA MET A 244 12.67 18.26 -15.68
C MET A 244 11.33 17.56 -15.41
N ILE A 245 10.91 17.51 -14.14
CA ILE A 245 9.64 16.87 -13.77
C ILE A 245 8.46 17.61 -14.42
N LEU A 246 8.45 18.95 -14.38
CA LEU A 246 7.39 19.75 -15.01
C LEU A 246 7.30 19.54 -16.52
N LEU A 247 8.44 19.39 -17.20
CA LEU A 247 8.49 19.15 -18.64
C LEU A 247 8.02 17.73 -19.00
N LYS A 248 8.52 16.72 -18.28
CA LYS A 248 8.30 15.30 -18.62
C LYS A 248 7.01 14.73 -18.06
N TYR A 249 6.54 15.25 -16.92
CA TYR A 249 5.39 14.76 -16.18
C TYR A 249 4.42 15.91 -15.81
N PRO A 250 3.94 16.70 -16.79
CA PRO A 250 3.14 17.90 -16.52
C PRO A 250 1.84 17.62 -15.75
N ARG A 251 1.32 16.39 -15.81
CA ARG A 251 0.13 15.95 -15.06
C ARG A 251 0.34 15.95 -13.54
N PHE A 252 1.58 15.91 -13.06
CA PHE A 252 1.93 15.94 -11.64
C PHE A 252 2.29 17.34 -11.15
N ALA A 253 2.19 18.37 -12.00
CA ALA A 253 2.66 19.71 -11.66
C ALA A 253 1.93 20.32 -10.46
N GLU A 254 0.61 20.11 -10.34
CA GLU A 254 -0.15 20.56 -9.16
C GLU A 254 0.34 19.88 -7.88
N THR A 255 0.41 18.55 -7.87
CA THR A 255 0.86 17.78 -6.70
C THR A 255 2.32 18.09 -6.32
N LEU A 256 3.17 18.31 -7.32
CA LEU A 256 4.55 18.72 -7.11
C LEU A 256 4.63 20.10 -6.46
N LEU A 257 3.84 21.06 -6.96
CA LEU A 257 3.77 22.40 -6.37
C LEU A 257 3.21 22.34 -4.95
N MET A 258 2.23 21.47 -4.68
CA MET A 258 1.73 21.19 -3.33
C MET A 258 2.85 20.74 -2.39
N MET A 259 3.70 19.79 -2.80
CA MET A 259 4.82 19.34 -1.96
C MET A 259 5.81 20.48 -1.66
N ILE A 260 6.04 21.38 -2.60
CA ILE A 260 6.88 22.57 -2.40
C ILE A 260 6.21 23.56 -1.42
N VAL A 261 4.89 23.73 -1.53
CA VAL A 261 4.05 24.53 -0.62
C VAL A 261 3.86 23.87 0.75
N LEU A 262 4.34 22.66 0.98
CA LEU A 262 4.39 22.06 2.32
C LEU A 262 5.76 22.20 2.99
N ASP A 263 6.81 22.60 2.26
CA ASP A 263 8.15 22.82 2.81
C ASP A 263 8.24 24.02 3.77
N TYR A 264 8.05 23.78 5.06
CA TYR A 264 8.07 24.79 6.12
C TYR A 264 9.42 25.51 6.28
N ARG A 265 10.50 25.03 5.65
CA ARG A 265 11.82 25.66 5.75
C ARG A 265 11.92 26.95 4.92
N THR A 266 11.06 27.08 3.90
CA THR A 266 11.12 28.20 2.94
C THR A 266 9.91 29.11 3.13
N PRO A 267 10.08 30.43 3.39
CA PRO A 267 8.95 31.36 3.49
C PRO A 267 8.21 31.54 2.16
N PHE A 268 6.94 31.98 2.21
CA PHE A 268 6.12 32.24 1.03
C PHE A 268 6.74 33.27 0.10
N ALA A 269 7.31 34.36 0.61
CA ALA A 269 7.96 35.37 -0.22
C ALA A 269 9.06 34.76 -1.12
N THR A 270 9.82 33.81 -0.57
CA THR A 270 10.86 33.10 -1.32
C THR A 270 10.25 32.11 -2.33
N GLN A 271 9.21 31.37 -1.94
CA GLN A 271 8.55 30.42 -2.84
C GLN A 271 7.88 31.12 -4.02
N ILE A 272 7.22 32.27 -3.82
CA ILE A 272 6.63 33.08 -4.89
C ILE A 272 7.70 33.50 -5.90
N LYS A 273 8.84 34.01 -5.42
CA LYS A 273 9.97 34.41 -6.26
C LYS A 273 10.54 33.24 -7.06
N GLN A 274 10.60 32.05 -6.46
CA GLN A 274 11.06 30.83 -7.14
C GLN A 274 10.06 30.34 -8.17
N ALA A 275 8.76 30.36 -7.85
CA ALA A 275 7.70 29.92 -8.74
C ALA A 275 7.60 30.79 -10.00
N GLY A 276 7.87 32.10 -9.89
CA GLY A 276 7.95 32.99 -11.05
C GLY A 276 9.03 32.63 -12.08
N LYS A 277 9.98 31.73 -11.74
CA LYS A 277 11.01 31.22 -12.65
C LYS A 277 10.64 29.89 -13.31
N LEU A 278 9.52 29.29 -12.93
CA LEU A 278 9.09 27.99 -13.44
C LEU A 278 8.40 28.13 -14.80
N PRO A 279 8.46 27.08 -15.65
CA PRO A 279 7.64 27.04 -16.86
C PRO A 279 6.13 27.11 -16.49
N PRO A 280 5.26 27.56 -17.42
CA PRO A 280 3.82 27.64 -17.16
C PRO A 280 3.25 26.30 -16.69
N ILE A 281 2.67 26.29 -15.50
CA ILE A 281 2.00 25.13 -14.92
C ILE A 281 0.56 25.07 -15.41
N LYS A 282 0.17 23.93 -15.99
CA LYS A 282 -1.24 23.67 -16.35
C LYS A 282 -1.97 23.10 -15.15
N PHE A 283 -2.97 23.84 -14.68
CA PHE A 283 -3.87 23.42 -13.62
C PHE A 283 -5.07 22.68 -14.22
N ALA A 284 -5.49 21.57 -13.61
CA ALA A 284 -6.56 20.70 -14.09
C ALA A 284 -7.88 20.96 -13.33
N GLY A 285 -8.93 21.35 -14.05
CA GLY A 285 -10.27 21.58 -13.50
C GLY A 285 -10.36 22.77 -12.53
N GLU A 286 -11.57 23.02 -12.03
CA GLU A 286 -11.88 24.17 -11.16
C GLU A 286 -11.78 23.85 -9.65
N GLU A 287 -11.74 22.57 -9.27
CA GLU A 287 -11.62 22.12 -7.87
C GLU A 287 -10.26 21.47 -7.59
N LEU A 288 -9.76 21.62 -6.36
CA LEU A 288 -8.51 21.00 -5.91
C LEU A 288 -8.72 19.49 -5.81
N ARG A 289 -7.97 18.71 -6.58
CA ARG A 289 -8.12 17.25 -6.65
C ARG A 289 -7.06 16.59 -5.79
N ALA A 290 -7.47 16.15 -4.61
CA ALA A 290 -6.60 15.41 -3.72
C ALA A 290 -7.37 14.37 -2.91
N THR A 291 -6.71 13.25 -2.64
CA THR A 291 -7.26 12.08 -1.97
C THR A 291 -7.25 12.19 -0.45
N THR A 292 -6.84 13.32 0.14
CA THR A 292 -6.91 13.52 1.60
C THR A 292 -7.30 14.96 1.93
N LEU A 293 -8.03 15.12 3.03
CA LEU A 293 -8.41 16.43 3.58
C LEU A 293 -7.17 17.30 3.87
N SER A 294 -6.08 16.67 4.31
CA SER A 294 -4.81 17.32 4.59
C SER A 294 -4.17 17.95 3.33
N ILE A 295 -4.30 17.30 2.17
CA ILE A 295 -3.88 17.91 0.89
C ILE A 295 -4.88 18.97 0.43
N GLN A 296 -6.16 18.85 0.80
CA GLN A 296 -7.15 19.88 0.48
C GLN A 296 -6.92 21.19 1.25
N MET A 297 -6.25 21.12 2.41
CA MET A 297 -5.98 22.26 3.30
C MET A 297 -4.48 22.38 3.63
N PRO A 298 -3.57 22.54 2.64
CA PRO A 298 -2.13 22.45 2.87
C PRO A 298 -1.57 23.54 3.80
N PHE A 299 -2.26 24.67 3.90
CA PHE A 299 -1.88 25.80 4.76
C PHE A 299 -2.08 25.48 6.25
N MET A 300 -3.03 24.60 6.59
CA MET A 300 -3.24 24.15 7.98
C MET A 300 -2.05 23.39 8.54
N HIS A 301 -1.16 22.91 7.67
CA HIS A 301 0.01 22.14 8.05
C HIS A 301 1.32 22.95 8.02
N ARG A 302 1.23 24.26 7.79
CA ARG A 302 2.37 25.16 7.85
C ARG A 302 2.54 25.80 9.23
N SER A 303 3.71 26.39 9.45
CA SER A 303 4.11 26.91 10.75
C SER A 303 3.46 28.27 11.06
N CYS A 304 3.40 28.67 12.34
CA CYS A 304 2.95 30.01 12.76
C CYS A 304 3.69 31.16 12.04
N ARG A 305 4.94 30.93 11.62
CA ARG A 305 5.73 31.88 10.83
C ARG A 305 5.11 32.13 9.46
N ASP A 306 4.58 31.10 8.82
CA ASP A 306 3.98 31.19 7.48
C ASP A 306 2.62 31.93 7.55
N PHE A 307 1.87 31.73 8.65
CA PHE A 307 0.64 32.49 8.92
C PHE A 307 0.88 33.99 9.11
N TYR A 308 2.05 34.40 9.62
CA TYR A 308 2.41 35.82 9.67
C TYR A 308 2.56 36.43 8.26
N GLU A 309 3.14 35.71 7.31
CA GLU A 309 3.28 36.20 5.93
C GLU A 309 1.93 36.28 5.19
N LEU A 310 0.94 35.47 5.58
CA LEU A 310 -0.44 35.63 5.07
C LEU A 310 -1.06 36.97 5.49
N ALA A 311 -0.65 37.53 6.64
CA ALA A 311 -1.11 38.84 7.09
C ALA A 311 -0.43 40.01 6.33
N ASP A 312 0.66 39.76 5.60
CA ASP A 312 1.35 40.80 4.83
C ASP A 312 0.66 41.04 3.47
N THR A 313 -0.14 42.10 3.39
CA THR A 313 -0.90 42.50 2.19
C THR A 313 -0.03 42.71 0.96
N ARG A 314 1.27 42.99 1.11
CA ARG A 314 2.21 43.14 -0.02
C ARG A 314 2.47 41.82 -0.74
N LEU A 315 2.26 40.68 -0.07
CA LEU A 315 2.46 39.35 -0.64
C LEU A 315 1.20 38.80 -1.31
N HIS A 316 0.02 39.37 -1.06
CA HIS A 316 -1.27 38.82 -1.49
C HIS A 316 -1.39 38.64 -3.01
N ASP A 317 -0.96 39.62 -3.80
CA ASP A 317 -1.00 39.51 -5.28
C ASP A 317 -0.07 38.38 -5.78
N GLY A 318 1.11 38.25 -5.17
CA GLY A 318 2.05 37.17 -5.47
C GLY A 318 1.53 35.79 -5.08
N LEU A 319 0.92 35.68 -3.89
CA LEU A 319 0.26 34.47 -3.40
C LEU A 319 -0.88 34.05 -4.32
N LYS A 320 -1.76 34.99 -4.70
CA LYS A 320 -2.89 34.73 -5.60
C LYS A 320 -2.42 34.24 -6.97
N LYS A 321 -1.42 34.91 -7.56
CA LYS A 321 -0.87 34.54 -8.87
C LYS A 321 -0.17 33.19 -8.86
N THR A 322 0.48 32.84 -7.75
CA THR A 322 1.31 31.63 -7.65
C THR A 322 0.52 30.42 -7.15
N PHE A 323 -0.13 30.55 -6.00
CA PHE A 323 -0.80 29.45 -5.29
C PHE A 323 -2.32 29.55 -5.34
N GLY A 324 -2.90 30.72 -5.64
CA GLY A 324 -4.34 30.87 -5.78
C GLY A 324 -4.94 29.93 -6.85
N LYS A 325 -4.23 29.72 -7.97
CA LYS A 325 -4.62 28.74 -9.00
C LYS A 325 -4.52 27.28 -8.56
N LEU A 326 -3.61 26.99 -7.62
CA LEU A 326 -3.47 25.67 -7.05
C LEU A 326 -4.64 25.37 -6.12
N LEU A 327 -4.93 26.30 -5.22
CA LEU A 327 -5.92 26.16 -4.14
C LEU A 327 -7.35 26.38 -4.59
N LYS A 328 -7.53 27.08 -5.70
CA LYS A 328 -8.83 27.30 -6.34
C LYS A 328 -9.80 27.94 -5.33
N SER A 329 -10.99 27.37 -5.12
CA SER A 329 -11.98 27.87 -4.16
C SER A 329 -11.46 27.95 -2.72
N HIS A 330 -10.45 27.16 -2.35
CA HIS A 330 -9.88 27.19 -0.99
C HIS A 330 -9.03 28.42 -0.72
N TYR A 331 -8.58 29.14 -1.76
CA TYR A 331 -7.78 30.34 -1.57
C TYR A 331 -8.54 31.43 -0.80
N GLU A 332 -9.82 31.64 -1.13
CA GLU A 332 -10.67 32.64 -0.47
C GLU A 332 -11.05 32.26 0.98
N MET A 333 -10.91 30.99 1.36
CA MET A 333 -11.11 30.58 2.76
C MET A 333 -9.89 30.86 3.64
N ILE A 334 -8.70 31.00 3.02
CA ILE A 334 -7.42 31.17 3.72
C ILE A 334 -7.06 32.66 3.85
N MET A 335 -7.45 33.47 2.86
CA MET A 335 -7.24 34.93 2.83
C MET A 335 -8.39 35.66 3.50
#